data_AF-A0A5B7BUC5-F1
#
_entry.id   AF-A0A5B7BUC5-F1
#
_cell.length_a   1.000
_cell.length_b   1.000
_cell.length_c   1.000
_cell.angle_alpha   90.00
_cell.angle_beta   90.00
_cell.angle_gamma   90.00
#
_symmetry.space_group_name_H-M   'P 1'
#
loop_
_entity.id
_entity.type
_entity.pdbx_description
1 polymer ?
#
loop_
_entity_poly.entity_id
_entity_poly.type
_entity_poly.pdbx_seq_one_letter_code
_entity_poly.pdbx_strand_id
1 'polypeptide(L)'
;LSYPGRKYTRTGDLGRIIDGNLFITGRIKDLIIVAGRNIYSADVEKTVESSSELLRPGCCAVIGVPEEILSMKGISVPDTSDHVGLVVVAEVRDGKPISKDVIEQIQTRVAEEHGVTVASVKLIKPRTISKTTSGKIKRFECLKQFTDGKLNLVPEPILSKRSLVRSFTTGTCKEGKTPRPQLAKGPPSPSPRLSNKEIVEFLKGLVSEQTGISIDSISTTENLVAYGIDSIGVVRAAQKLSDFLGVPVGAVDVFTATCIAELASFSEDLVMKSQPQQVTTPSYLHESETDSVDLVTEVSRSRQLAICLF
;
A
#
# COMPACT_ATOMS: atom_id res chain seq x y z
N LEU A 1 27.75 -9.53 24.50
CA LEU A 1 28.53 -10.30 25.49
C LEU A 1 29.92 -10.57 24.92
N SER A 2 30.95 -9.95 25.48
CA SER A 2 32.35 -10.34 25.23
C SER A 2 32.85 -10.99 26.51
N TYR A 3 33.11 -12.30 26.48
CA TYR A 3 33.74 -12.96 27.62
C TYR A 3 35.26 -12.77 27.53
N PRO A 4 35.90 -12.18 28.56
CA PRO A 4 37.35 -11.96 28.53
C PRO A 4 38.10 -13.29 28.35
N GLY A 5 39.11 -13.28 27.48
CA GLY A 5 39.94 -14.46 27.15
C GLY A 5 39.43 -15.35 26.02
N ARG A 6 38.24 -15.10 25.44
CA ARG A 6 37.73 -15.85 24.27
C ARG A 6 37.75 -15.00 23.01
N LYS A 7 38.20 -15.59 21.90
CA LYS A 7 38.09 -15.00 20.56
C LYS A 7 36.77 -15.42 19.93
N TYR A 8 36.04 -14.45 19.37
CA TYR A 8 34.77 -14.67 18.68
C TYR A 8 34.92 -14.36 17.20
N THR A 9 34.30 -15.17 16.35
CA THR A 9 34.19 -14.93 14.91
C THR A 9 32.87 -14.26 14.60
N ARG A 10 32.89 -13.13 13.89
CA ARG A 10 31.68 -12.47 13.40
C ARG A 10 31.18 -13.20 12.16
N THR A 11 30.22 -14.11 12.34
CA THR A 11 29.63 -14.89 11.23
C THR A 11 28.80 -14.03 10.28
N GLY A 12 28.19 -12.95 10.80
CA GLY A 12 27.25 -12.12 10.06
C GLY A 12 25.87 -12.78 9.88
N ASP A 13 25.65 -13.94 10.49
CA ASP A 13 24.35 -14.61 10.53
C ASP A 13 23.57 -14.09 11.76
N LEU A 14 22.29 -13.84 11.56
CA LEU A 14 21.34 -13.45 12.60
C LEU A 14 20.69 -14.71 13.16
N GLY A 15 20.43 -14.70 14.46
CA GLY A 15 19.74 -15.81 15.09
C GLY A 15 19.16 -15.43 16.44
N ARG A 16 18.22 -16.25 16.88
CA ARG A 16 17.53 -16.12 18.16
C ARG A 16 17.69 -17.40 18.95
N ILE A 17 17.90 -17.26 20.25
CA ILE A 17 17.86 -18.40 21.18
C ILE A 17 16.44 -18.54 21.70
N ILE A 18 15.84 -19.71 21.51
CA ILE A 18 14.51 -20.08 22.01
C ILE A 18 14.67 -21.43 22.70
N ASP A 19 14.27 -21.51 23.97
CA ASP A 19 14.35 -22.73 24.79
C ASP A 19 15.73 -23.41 24.76
N GLY A 20 16.79 -22.60 24.81
CA GLY A 20 18.18 -23.08 24.80
C GLY A 20 18.73 -23.46 23.42
N ASN A 21 17.92 -23.41 22.36
CA ASN A 21 18.32 -23.73 20.99
C ASN A 21 18.55 -22.48 20.16
N LEU A 22 19.61 -22.46 19.34
CA LEU A 22 19.91 -21.36 18.41
C LEU A 22 19.21 -21.59 17.07
N PHE A 23 18.32 -20.68 16.70
CA PHE A 23 17.64 -20.63 15.40
C PHE A 23 18.25 -19.52 14.55
N ILE A 24 18.71 -19.85 13.34
CA ILE A 24 19.24 -18.87 12.39
C ILE A 24 18.08 -18.23 11.64
N THR A 25 17.98 -16.91 11.70
CA THR A 25 16.87 -16.12 11.12
C THR A 25 17.26 -15.35 9.87
N GLY A 26 18.54 -15.31 9.50
CA GLY A 26 18.99 -14.66 8.27
C GLY A 26 20.43 -14.21 8.33
N ARG A 27 20.78 -13.24 7.48
CA ARG A 27 22.09 -12.58 7.47
C ARG A 27 21.93 -11.09 7.64
N ILE A 28 22.84 -10.47 8.38
CA ILE A 28 22.82 -9.02 8.62
C ILE A 28 22.92 -8.22 7.33
N LYS A 29 23.64 -8.74 6.33
CA LYS A 29 23.80 -8.11 5.00
C LYS A 29 22.59 -8.29 4.08
N ASP A 30 21.70 -9.23 4.40
CA ASP A 30 20.51 -9.53 3.62
C ASP A 30 19.24 -8.94 4.28
N LEU A 31 19.40 -8.18 5.38
CA LEU A 31 18.31 -7.46 6.03
C LEU A 31 18.01 -6.18 5.23
N ILE A 32 16.76 -6.03 4.80
CA ILE A 32 16.25 -4.84 4.13
C ILE A 32 15.39 -4.09 5.13
N ILE A 33 15.59 -2.78 5.26
CA ILE A 33 14.74 -1.90 6.05
C ILE A 33 13.88 -1.11 5.08
N VAL A 34 12.56 -1.29 5.16
CA VAL A 34 11.58 -0.60 4.29
C VAL A 34 10.32 -0.29 5.10
N ALA A 35 9.83 0.95 5.00
CA ALA A 35 8.67 1.44 5.74
C ALA A 35 8.74 1.15 7.26
N GLY A 36 9.92 1.30 7.87
CA GLY A 36 10.19 1.05 9.28
C GLY A 36 10.20 -0.43 9.68
N ARG A 37 10.21 -1.36 8.71
CA ARG A 37 10.15 -2.81 8.96
C ARG A 37 11.44 -3.50 8.56
N ASN A 38 11.83 -4.46 9.39
CA ASN A 38 12.92 -5.39 9.14
C ASN A 38 12.43 -6.54 8.23
N ILE A 39 12.88 -6.54 6.98
CA ILE A 39 12.50 -7.53 5.97
C ILE A 39 13.68 -8.45 5.68
N TYR A 40 13.47 -9.75 5.90
CA TYR A 40 14.44 -10.78 5.58
C TYR A 40 14.19 -11.31 4.17
N SER A 41 15.11 -11.05 3.23
CA SER A 41 14.91 -11.42 1.82
C SER A 41 14.51 -12.88 1.61
N ALA A 42 15.09 -13.81 2.38
CA ALA A 42 14.81 -15.24 2.23
C ALA A 42 13.35 -15.62 2.57
N ASP A 43 12.74 -14.92 3.53
CA ASP A 43 11.36 -15.19 3.95
C ASP A 43 10.40 -14.70 2.87
N VAL A 44 10.63 -13.49 2.35
CA VAL A 44 9.86 -12.94 1.22
C VAL A 44 10.05 -13.80 -0.03
N GLU A 45 11.26 -14.24 -0.34
CA GLU A 45 11.53 -15.15 -1.47
C GLU A 45 10.70 -16.43 -1.38
N LYS A 46 10.59 -17.02 -0.18
CA LYS A 46 9.78 -18.22 0.04
C LYS A 46 8.29 -17.95 -0.20
N THR A 47 7.77 -16.83 0.29
CA THR A 47 6.39 -16.39 0.02
C THR A 47 6.15 -16.22 -1.48
N VAL A 48 7.03 -15.49 -2.16
CA VAL A 48 6.97 -15.26 -3.62
C VAL A 48 6.96 -16.60 -4.36
N GLU A 49 7.89 -17.50 -4.07
CA GLU A 49 7.99 -18.80 -4.75
C GLU A 49 6.74 -19.68 -4.55
N SER A 50 6.07 -19.55 -3.41
CA SER A 50 4.83 -20.27 -3.11
C SER A 50 3.57 -19.62 -3.68
N SER A 51 3.67 -18.38 -4.16
CA SER A 51 2.52 -17.62 -4.65
C SER A 51 1.97 -18.18 -5.96
N SER A 52 2.80 -18.73 -6.85
CA SER A 52 2.35 -19.22 -8.16
C SER A 52 3.15 -20.41 -8.66
N GLU A 53 2.47 -21.39 -9.25
CA GLU A 53 3.12 -22.53 -9.93
C GLU A 53 3.91 -22.14 -11.18
N LEU A 54 3.75 -20.91 -11.68
CA LEU A 54 4.51 -20.36 -12.79
C LEU A 54 5.96 -20.05 -12.39
N LEU A 55 6.21 -19.87 -11.10
CA LEU A 55 7.53 -19.54 -10.58
C LEU A 55 8.33 -20.81 -10.30
N ARG A 56 9.65 -20.70 -10.44
CA ARG A 56 10.57 -21.78 -10.15
C ARG A 56 11.06 -21.66 -8.69
N PRO A 57 10.83 -22.68 -7.84
CA PRO A 57 11.36 -22.69 -6.48
C PRO A 57 12.89 -22.60 -6.44
N GLY A 58 13.41 -21.94 -5.41
CA GLY A 58 14.83 -21.62 -5.23
C GLY A 58 15.41 -20.69 -6.32
N CYS A 59 14.55 -19.94 -7.01
CA CYS A 59 14.93 -19.05 -8.11
C CYS A 59 14.21 -17.69 -8.03
N CYS A 60 14.06 -17.18 -6.80
CA CYS A 60 13.64 -15.82 -6.52
C CYS A 60 14.76 -15.04 -5.81
N ALA A 61 14.88 -13.75 -6.11
CA ALA A 61 15.74 -12.81 -5.40
C ALA A 61 14.94 -11.60 -4.96
N VAL A 62 14.96 -11.30 -3.67
CA VAL A 62 14.35 -10.09 -3.10
C VAL A 62 15.46 -9.12 -2.68
N ILE A 63 15.42 -7.93 -3.24
CA ILE A 63 16.45 -6.90 -3.08
C ILE A 63 15.83 -5.57 -2.65
N GLY A 64 16.51 -4.87 -1.74
CA GLY A 64 16.21 -3.48 -1.43
C GLY A 64 16.93 -2.57 -2.42
N VAL A 65 16.21 -1.62 -3.01
CA VAL A 65 16.76 -0.68 -3.99
C VAL A 65 16.49 0.75 -3.52
N PRO A 66 17.49 1.64 -3.48
CA PRO A 66 17.29 3.05 -3.17
C PRO A 66 16.26 3.71 -4.10
N GLU A 67 15.42 4.57 -3.53
CA GLU A 67 14.35 5.30 -4.22
C GLU A 67 14.87 6.09 -5.44
N GLU A 68 16.06 6.67 -5.34
CA GLU A 68 16.72 7.39 -6.45
C GLU A 68 16.89 6.50 -7.70
N ILE A 69 17.33 5.25 -7.50
CA ILE A 69 17.55 4.29 -8.60
C ILE A 69 16.21 3.82 -9.18
N LEU A 70 15.20 3.65 -8.32
CA LEU A 70 13.84 3.28 -8.74
C LEU A 70 13.18 4.39 -9.55
N SER A 71 13.33 5.64 -9.09
CA SER A 71 12.82 6.84 -9.76
C SER A 71 13.45 7.03 -11.14
N MET A 72 14.77 6.82 -11.28
CA MET A 72 15.46 6.83 -12.58
C MET A 72 14.91 5.76 -13.55
N LYS A 73 14.30 4.70 -13.03
CA LYS A 73 13.64 3.64 -13.82
C LYS A 73 12.14 3.85 -13.98
N GLY A 74 11.60 4.98 -13.52
CA GLY A 74 10.17 5.30 -13.58
C GLY A 74 9.30 4.46 -12.63
N ILE A 75 9.89 3.93 -11.56
CA ILE A 75 9.18 3.17 -10.52
C ILE A 75 8.99 4.11 -9.33
N SER A 76 7.73 4.42 -9.01
CA SER A 76 7.39 5.17 -7.80
C SER A 76 7.42 4.26 -6.58
N VAL A 77 7.93 4.79 -5.47
CA VAL A 77 7.85 4.17 -4.15
C VAL A 77 7.05 5.12 -3.27
N PRO A 78 6.21 4.62 -2.36
CA PRO A 78 5.58 5.47 -1.36
C PRO A 78 6.63 6.25 -0.57
N ASP A 79 6.34 7.52 -0.29
CA ASP A 79 7.22 8.40 0.47
C ASP A 79 7.36 7.86 1.91
N THR A 80 8.47 7.17 2.16
CA THR A 80 8.78 6.48 3.40
C THR A 80 10.14 6.95 3.90
N SER A 81 10.33 6.96 5.22
CA SER A 81 11.56 7.46 5.86
C SER A 81 12.85 6.79 5.39
N ASP A 82 12.74 5.56 4.89
CA ASP A 82 13.90 4.72 4.62
C ASP A 82 14.42 4.87 3.18
N HIS A 83 13.68 5.56 2.29
CA HIS A 83 14.05 5.78 0.87
C HIS A 83 14.52 4.52 0.13
N VAL A 84 13.92 3.36 0.45
CA VAL A 84 14.25 2.05 -0.13
C VAL A 84 12.95 1.38 -0.56
N GLY A 85 12.89 0.94 -1.82
CA GLY A 85 11.80 0.12 -2.34
C GLY A 85 12.19 -1.36 -2.44
N LEU A 86 11.21 -2.24 -2.19
CA LEU A 86 11.39 -3.69 -2.31
C LEU A 86 11.18 -4.13 -3.76
N VAL A 87 12.18 -4.79 -4.35
CA VAL A 87 12.10 -5.34 -5.72
C VAL A 87 12.22 -6.85 -5.68
N VAL A 88 11.31 -7.51 -6.40
CA VAL A 88 11.28 -8.97 -6.57
C VAL A 88 11.77 -9.31 -7.98
N VAL A 89 12.76 -10.19 -8.07
CA VAL A 89 13.21 -10.79 -9.34
C VAL A 89 12.97 -12.29 -9.27
N ALA A 90 12.04 -12.80 -10.08
CA ALA A 90 11.63 -14.19 -10.02
C ALA A 90 11.75 -14.89 -11.38
N GLU A 91 12.35 -16.08 -11.37
CA GLU A 91 12.48 -16.93 -12.56
C GLU A 91 11.20 -17.72 -12.81
N VAL A 92 10.68 -17.62 -14.04
CA VAL A 92 9.53 -18.43 -14.46
C VAL A 92 9.95 -19.83 -14.89
N ARG A 93 9.02 -20.78 -14.84
CA ARG A 93 9.19 -22.12 -15.40
C ARG A 93 9.13 -22.09 -16.92
N ASP A 94 9.83 -23.05 -17.54
CA ASP A 94 9.86 -23.22 -18.99
C ASP A 94 8.47 -23.63 -19.53
N GLY A 95 8.10 -23.10 -20.70
CA GLY A 95 6.91 -23.53 -21.45
C GLY A 95 5.52 -23.14 -20.89
N LYS A 96 5.41 -22.45 -19.75
CA LYS A 96 4.10 -21.97 -19.26
C LYS A 96 3.83 -20.53 -19.69
N PRO A 97 2.63 -20.21 -20.22
CA PRO A 97 2.27 -18.83 -20.54
C PRO A 97 2.15 -18.00 -19.26
N ILE A 98 2.67 -16.77 -19.31
CA ILE A 98 2.60 -15.84 -18.18
C ILE A 98 1.26 -15.11 -18.25
N SER A 99 0.41 -15.31 -17.25
CA SER A 99 -0.72 -14.43 -17.00
C SER A 99 -0.24 -13.17 -16.26
N LYS A 100 -0.90 -12.03 -16.52
CA LYS A 100 -0.61 -10.78 -15.81
C LYS A 100 -0.87 -10.90 -14.30
N ASP A 101 -1.80 -11.78 -13.94
CA ASP A 101 -2.26 -12.06 -12.59
C ASP A 101 -1.12 -12.50 -11.65
N VAL A 102 -0.03 -13.06 -12.17
CA VAL A 102 1.11 -13.51 -11.32
C VAL A 102 1.75 -12.34 -10.58
N ILE A 103 1.89 -11.18 -11.24
CA ILE A 103 2.54 -10.01 -10.63
C ILE A 103 1.68 -9.50 -9.48
N GLU A 104 0.38 -9.33 -9.73
CA GLU A 104 -0.59 -8.91 -8.70
C GLU A 104 -0.63 -9.92 -7.56
N GLN A 105 -0.68 -11.22 -7.87
CA GLN A 105 -0.67 -12.29 -6.87
C GLN A 105 0.59 -12.25 -5.98
N ILE A 106 1.77 -12.01 -6.57
CA ILE A 106 3.01 -11.82 -5.81
C ILE A 106 2.89 -10.61 -4.88
N GLN A 107 2.44 -9.46 -5.41
CA GLN A 107 2.31 -8.23 -4.64
C GLN A 107 1.35 -8.39 -3.47
N THR A 108 0.17 -8.98 -3.70
CA THR A 108 -0.83 -9.27 -2.67
C THR A 108 -0.27 -10.18 -1.59
N ARG A 109 0.34 -11.31 -1.97
CA ARG A 109 0.87 -12.27 -0.99
C ARG A 109 2.00 -11.69 -0.14
N VAL A 110 2.89 -10.89 -0.74
CA VAL A 110 3.97 -10.24 0.01
C VAL A 110 3.40 -9.18 0.97
N ALA A 111 2.42 -8.40 0.53
CA ALA A 111 1.77 -7.42 1.39
C ALA A 111 1.03 -8.08 2.57
N GLU A 112 0.28 -9.16 2.32
CA GLU A 112 -0.46 -9.90 3.35
C GLU A 112 0.47 -10.55 4.40
N GLU A 113 1.55 -11.18 3.96
CA GLU A 113 2.42 -11.96 4.87
C GLU A 113 3.49 -11.10 5.55
N HIS A 114 4.03 -10.10 4.86
CA HIS A 114 5.17 -9.29 5.36
C HIS A 114 4.79 -7.85 5.72
N GLY A 115 3.59 -7.39 5.37
CA GLY A 115 3.11 -6.05 5.66
C GLY A 115 3.88 -4.96 4.92
N VAL A 116 4.44 -5.28 3.75
CA VAL A 116 5.22 -4.36 2.90
C VAL A 116 4.80 -4.48 1.44
N THR A 117 4.77 -3.35 0.73
CA THR A 117 4.45 -3.33 -0.70
C THR A 117 5.71 -3.62 -1.53
N VAL A 118 5.51 -4.31 -2.65
CA VAL A 118 6.59 -4.56 -3.62
C VAL A 118 6.57 -3.46 -4.67
N ALA A 119 7.63 -2.66 -4.72
CA ALA A 119 7.79 -1.55 -5.66
C ALA A 119 7.88 -2.03 -7.11
N SER A 120 8.51 -3.18 -7.35
CA SER A 120 8.57 -3.76 -8.71
C SER A 120 8.75 -5.27 -8.68
N VAL A 121 8.04 -5.96 -9.56
CA VAL A 121 8.23 -7.38 -9.84
C VAL A 121 8.82 -7.53 -11.23
N LYS A 122 9.94 -8.25 -11.35
CA LYS A 122 10.61 -8.56 -12.62
C LYS A 122 10.63 -10.07 -12.83
N LEU A 123 9.83 -10.53 -13.79
CA LEU A 123 9.84 -11.91 -14.24
C LEU A 123 10.96 -12.11 -15.26
N ILE A 124 11.85 -13.07 -14.99
CA ILE A 124 12.99 -13.38 -15.86
C ILE A 124 12.89 -14.77 -16.46
N LYS A 125 13.54 -14.95 -17.62
CA LYS A 125 13.55 -16.20 -18.38
C LYS A 125 14.16 -17.34 -17.54
N PRO A 126 13.74 -18.60 -17.79
CA PRO A 126 14.34 -19.76 -17.13
C PRO A 126 15.87 -19.79 -17.25
N ARG A 127 16.55 -20.27 -16.20
CA ARG A 127 18.01 -20.43 -16.12
C ARG A 127 18.82 -19.12 -16.20
N THR A 128 18.23 -17.98 -15.85
CA THR A 128 18.93 -16.68 -15.93
C THR A 128 19.17 -16.01 -14.58
N ILE A 129 18.59 -16.53 -13.49
CA ILE A 129 18.86 -15.96 -12.17
C ILE A 129 20.30 -16.23 -11.71
N SER A 130 20.94 -15.20 -11.16
CA SER A 130 22.33 -15.29 -10.73
C SER A 130 22.47 -16.16 -9.47
N LYS A 131 23.19 -17.28 -9.59
CA LYS A 131 23.47 -18.21 -8.49
C LYS A 131 24.95 -18.50 -8.30
N THR A 132 25.30 -18.93 -7.10
CA THR A 132 26.59 -19.56 -6.80
C THR A 132 26.61 -20.99 -7.35
N THR A 133 27.80 -21.58 -7.42
CA THR A 133 27.97 -23.01 -7.78
C THR A 133 27.21 -23.94 -6.82
N SER A 134 27.01 -23.52 -5.57
CA SER A 134 26.20 -24.22 -4.56
C SER A 134 24.68 -24.03 -4.72
N GLY A 135 24.22 -23.28 -5.72
CA GLY A 135 22.80 -23.02 -5.95
C GLY A 135 22.20 -21.87 -5.13
N LYS A 136 22.97 -21.22 -4.26
CA LYS A 136 22.50 -20.03 -3.51
C LYS A 136 22.34 -18.82 -4.41
N ILE A 137 21.27 -18.06 -4.21
CA ILE A 137 20.99 -16.79 -4.89
C ILE A 137 22.11 -15.77 -4.62
N LYS A 138 22.60 -15.11 -5.67
CA LYS A 138 23.54 -13.99 -5.58
C LYS A 138 22.78 -12.66 -5.63
N ARG A 139 22.15 -12.28 -4.52
CA ARG A 139 21.30 -11.07 -4.43
C ARG A 139 22.00 -9.79 -4.89
N PHE A 140 23.26 -9.62 -4.54
CA PHE A 140 24.07 -8.49 -4.99
C PHE A 140 24.22 -8.42 -6.51
N GLU A 141 24.40 -9.58 -7.17
CA GLU A 141 24.49 -9.63 -8.63
C GLU A 141 23.13 -9.35 -9.28
N CYS A 142 22.03 -9.86 -8.68
CA CYS A 142 20.68 -9.53 -9.12
C CYS A 142 20.38 -8.03 -8.97
N LEU A 143 20.79 -7.39 -7.87
CA LEU A 143 20.69 -5.94 -7.67
C LEU A 143 21.47 -5.20 -8.75
N LYS A 144 22.71 -5.58 -9.01
CA LYS A 144 23.52 -4.97 -10.07
C LYS A 144 22.87 -5.12 -11.45
N GLN A 145 22.39 -6.32 -11.79
CA GLN A 145 21.71 -6.56 -13.06
C GLN A 145 20.40 -5.77 -13.19
N PHE A 146 19.66 -5.61 -12.11
CA PHE A 146 18.48 -4.76 -12.06
C PHE A 146 18.84 -3.29 -12.32
N THR A 147 19.82 -2.76 -11.58
CA THR A 147 20.31 -1.38 -11.73
C THR A 147 20.83 -1.12 -13.14
N ASP A 148 21.62 -2.02 -13.70
CA ASP A 148 22.19 -1.93 -15.05
C ASP A 148 21.17 -2.20 -16.17
N GLY A 149 19.96 -2.70 -15.86
CA GLY A 149 18.96 -3.09 -16.86
C GLY A 149 19.34 -4.33 -17.68
N LYS A 150 20.20 -5.21 -17.13
CA LYS A 150 20.74 -6.42 -17.78
C LYS A 150 19.95 -7.69 -17.45
N LEU A 151 18.80 -7.57 -16.79
CA LEU A 151 17.95 -8.71 -16.49
C LEU A 151 17.37 -9.30 -17.79
N ASN A 152 17.37 -10.64 -17.88
CA ASN A 152 16.76 -11.37 -18.99
C ASN A 152 15.24 -11.45 -18.81
N LEU A 153 14.56 -10.31 -18.96
CA LEU A 153 13.12 -10.21 -18.75
C LEU A 153 12.37 -11.13 -19.71
N VAL A 154 11.26 -11.70 -19.23
CA VAL A 154 10.30 -12.34 -20.12
C VAL A 154 9.57 -11.22 -20.89
N PRO A 155 9.42 -11.34 -22.22
CA PRO A 155 8.63 -10.37 -22.98
C PRO A 155 7.21 -10.33 -22.41
N GLU A 156 6.73 -9.15 -22.05
CA GLU A 156 5.32 -9.02 -21.70
C GLU A 156 4.47 -9.43 -22.90
N PRO A 157 3.33 -10.11 -22.70
CA PRO A 157 2.35 -10.27 -23.77
C PRO A 157 1.96 -8.88 -24.22
N ILE A 158 2.42 -8.50 -25.42
CA ILE A 158 2.13 -7.23 -26.07
C ILE A 158 0.62 -7.18 -26.25
N LEU A 159 -0.08 -6.55 -25.31
CA LEU A 159 -1.42 -6.08 -25.57
C LEU A 159 -1.25 -4.92 -26.53
N SER A 160 -1.39 -5.18 -27.83
CA SER A 160 -1.70 -4.12 -28.77
C SER A 160 -3.04 -3.55 -28.33
N LYS A 161 -3.04 -2.50 -27.50
CA LYS A 161 -4.18 -1.60 -27.39
C LYS A 161 -4.30 -0.93 -28.76
N ARG A 162 -4.89 -1.64 -29.72
CA ARG A 162 -5.54 -0.99 -30.87
C ARG A 162 -6.73 -0.27 -30.28
N SER A 163 -6.48 0.95 -29.82
CA SER A 163 -7.53 1.94 -29.65
C SER A 163 -8.13 2.13 -31.03
N LEU A 164 -9.26 1.46 -31.28
CA LEU A 164 -10.12 1.77 -32.40
C LEU A 164 -10.73 3.13 -32.08
N VAL A 165 -10.03 4.19 -32.50
CA VAL A 165 -10.57 5.55 -32.49
C VAL A 165 -11.67 5.56 -33.55
N ARG A 166 -12.92 5.34 -33.13
CA ARG A 166 -14.07 5.58 -33.99
C ARG A 166 -14.34 7.08 -33.98
N SER A 167 -13.82 7.74 -34.99
CA SER A 167 -14.14 9.12 -35.34
C SER A 167 -15.66 9.32 -35.39
N PHE A 168 -16.16 10.27 -34.59
CA PHE A 168 -17.44 10.92 -34.86
C PHE A 168 -17.16 12.40 -35.14
N THR A 169 -17.15 12.72 -36.42
CA THR A 169 -17.25 14.07 -36.95
C THR A 169 -18.72 14.45 -37.08
N THR A 170 -19.14 15.50 -36.37
CA THR A 170 -20.26 16.43 -36.64
C THR A 170 -20.28 17.37 -35.45
N GLY A 171 -20.28 18.69 -35.51
CA GLY A 171 -20.37 19.68 -36.58
C GLY A 171 -20.26 21.04 -35.87
N THR A 172 -19.75 22.03 -36.59
CA THR A 172 -19.51 23.41 -36.16
C THR A 172 -20.80 24.17 -35.82
N CYS A 173 -20.74 25.08 -34.82
CA CYS A 173 -21.39 26.41 -34.87
C CYS A 173 -20.80 27.36 -33.80
N LYS A 174 -20.74 28.65 -34.16
CA LYS A 174 -20.04 29.78 -33.51
C LYS A 174 -20.88 30.52 -32.45
N GLU A 175 -20.13 31.26 -31.61
CA GLU A 175 -20.36 32.60 -31.02
C GLU A 175 -21.56 32.89 -30.09
N GLY A 176 -21.22 33.33 -28.87
CA GLY A 176 -21.57 34.70 -28.44
C GLY A 176 -22.44 34.87 -27.19
N LYS A 177 -22.01 35.85 -26.37
CA LYS A 177 -22.73 36.63 -25.34
C LYS A 177 -22.83 36.07 -23.91
N THR A 178 -22.00 36.66 -23.05
CA THR A 178 -22.26 36.83 -21.60
C THR A 178 -23.50 37.70 -21.36
N PRO A 179 -24.33 37.34 -20.38
CA PRO A 179 -25.01 38.33 -19.55
C PRO A 179 -24.66 38.15 -18.08
N ARG A 180 -24.25 39.25 -17.46
CA ARG A 180 -24.26 39.46 -16.02
C ARG A 180 -25.70 39.77 -15.59
N PRO A 181 -26.23 39.15 -14.53
CA PRO A 181 -27.25 39.84 -13.72
C PRO A 181 -26.83 40.00 -12.26
N GLN A 182 -27.51 40.96 -11.66
CA GLN A 182 -27.14 41.73 -10.49
C GLN A 182 -27.45 41.06 -9.15
N LEU A 183 -26.76 41.60 -8.14
CA LEU A 183 -26.95 41.43 -6.71
C LEU A 183 -28.40 41.75 -6.29
N ALA A 184 -29.09 40.77 -5.70
CA ALA A 184 -30.32 41.00 -4.94
C ALA A 184 -30.20 40.32 -3.57
N LYS A 185 -30.38 41.13 -2.52
CA LYS A 185 -30.39 40.74 -1.10
C LYS A 185 -31.62 39.85 -0.82
N GLY A 186 -31.38 38.70 -0.18
CA GLY A 186 -32.37 37.82 0.43
C GLY A 186 -31.70 36.99 1.54
N PRO A 187 -32.45 36.42 2.50
CA PRO A 187 -31.88 35.73 3.66
C PRO A 187 -31.10 34.47 3.23
N PRO A 188 -30.13 33.99 4.01
CA PRO A 188 -29.29 32.86 3.61
C PRO A 188 -30.16 31.61 3.45
N SER A 189 -30.19 31.08 2.22
CA SER A 189 -30.71 29.75 1.91
C SER A 189 -29.88 28.67 2.63
N PRO A 190 -30.49 27.54 3.01
CA PRO A 190 -29.79 26.45 3.70
C PRO A 190 -28.63 25.92 2.83
N SER A 191 -27.54 25.56 3.50
CA SER A 191 -26.30 25.00 2.95
C SER A 191 -26.50 24.06 1.76
N PRO A 192 -25.60 24.06 0.75
CA PRO A 192 -25.71 23.14 -0.38
C PRO A 192 -25.65 21.72 0.17
N ARG A 193 -26.68 20.92 -0.11
CA ARG A 193 -26.64 19.48 0.17
C ARG A 193 -25.58 18.91 -0.76
N LEU A 194 -24.44 18.50 -0.22
CA LEU A 194 -23.42 17.76 -0.96
C LEU A 194 -24.10 16.52 -1.55
N SER A 195 -24.10 16.42 -2.87
CA SER A 195 -24.69 15.30 -3.60
C SER A 195 -23.70 14.15 -3.67
N ASN A 196 -24.18 12.90 -3.63
CA ASN A 196 -23.36 11.69 -3.80
C ASN A 196 -22.34 11.80 -4.96
N LYS A 197 -22.73 12.45 -6.06
CA LYS A 197 -21.87 12.68 -7.23
C LYS A 197 -20.63 13.54 -6.93
N GLU A 198 -20.77 14.58 -6.11
CA GLU A 198 -19.67 15.45 -5.71
C GLU A 198 -18.68 14.71 -4.80
N ILE A 199 -19.20 13.84 -3.92
CA ILE A 199 -18.38 12.98 -3.05
C ILE A 199 -17.60 11.96 -3.89
N VAL A 200 -18.23 11.33 -4.88
CA VAL A 200 -17.56 10.40 -5.80
C VAL A 200 -16.46 11.10 -6.60
N GLU A 201 -16.73 12.30 -7.12
CA GLU A 201 -15.74 13.08 -7.88
C GLU A 201 -14.54 13.48 -7.00
N PHE A 202 -14.81 13.90 -5.76
CA PHE A 202 -13.77 14.18 -4.76
C PHE A 202 -12.92 12.95 -4.44
N LEU A 203 -13.55 11.80 -4.17
CA LEU A 203 -12.84 10.56 -3.86
C LEU A 203 -12.01 10.09 -5.05
N LYS A 204 -12.49 10.20 -6.29
CA LYS A 204 -11.68 9.92 -7.48
C LYS A 204 -10.47 10.84 -7.59
N GLY A 205 -10.63 12.13 -7.30
CA GLY A 205 -9.53 13.08 -7.24
C GLY A 205 -8.49 12.70 -6.18
N LEU A 206 -8.95 12.26 -5.01
CA LEU A 206 -8.10 11.84 -3.91
C LEU A 206 -7.30 10.57 -4.23
N VAL A 207 -7.95 9.58 -4.86
CA VAL A 207 -7.28 8.36 -5.34
C VAL A 207 -6.29 8.71 -6.46
N SER A 208 -6.66 9.60 -7.38
CA SER A 208 -5.76 10.06 -8.45
C SER A 208 -4.51 10.74 -7.90
N GLU A 209 -4.65 11.63 -6.91
CA GLU A 209 -3.54 12.32 -6.25
C GLU A 209 -2.60 11.34 -5.52
N GLN A 210 -3.15 10.34 -4.83
CA GLN A 210 -2.35 9.38 -4.06
C GLN A 210 -1.65 8.34 -4.94
N THR A 211 -2.23 7.98 -6.08
CA THR A 211 -1.77 6.84 -6.89
C THR A 211 -1.11 7.26 -8.21
N GLY A 212 -1.28 8.52 -8.61
CA GLY A 212 -0.82 9.02 -9.91
C GLY A 212 -1.63 8.50 -11.11
N ILE A 213 -2.72 7.78 -10.86
CA ILE A 213 -3.61 7.24 -11.90
C ILE A 213 -4.58 8.34 -12.36
N SER A 214 -4.86 8.43 -13.66
CA SER A 214 -5.81 9.43 -14.20
C SER A 214 -7.24 9.18 -13.70
N ILE A 215 -7.98 10.25 -13.41
CA ILE A 215 -9.38 10.24 -12.94
C ILE A 215 -10.30 9.39 -13.84
N ASP A 216 -10.03 9.39 -15.15
CA ASP A 216 -10.81 8.66 -16.16
C ASP A 216 -10.61 7.14 -16.11
N SER A 217 -9.51 6.68 -15.53
CA SER A 217 -9.17 5.25 -15.39
C SER A 217 -9.56 4.65 -14.03
N ILE A 218 -10.06 5.47 -13.10
CA ILE A 218 -10.44 5.02 -11.76
C ILE A 218 -11.91 4.56 -11.77
N SER A 219 -12.09 3.27 -11.50
CA SER A 219 -13.41 2.65 -11.37
C SER A 219 -14.01 2.92 -9.99
N THR A 220 -15.32 3.14 -9.94
CA THR A 220 -16.04 3.42 -8.69
C THR A 220 -16.35 2.16 -7.88
N THR A 221 -16.23 0.98 -8.50
CA THR A 221 -16.59 -0.32 -7.91
C THR A 221 -15.37 -1.20 -7.60
N GLU A 222 -14.18 -0.78 -8.00
CA GLU A 222 -12.95 -1.50 -7.67
C GLU A 222 -12.50 -1.20 -6.24
N ASN A 223 -11.76 -2.16 -5.66
CA ASN A 223 -11.29 -2.06 -4.30
C ASN A 223 -10.22 -0.98 -4.16
N LEU A 224 -10.37 -0.10 -3.16
CA LEU A 224 -9.40 0.95 -2.83
C LEU A 224 -8.00 0.40 -2.55
N VAL A 225 -7.90 -0.82 -1.99
CA VAL A 225 -6.63 -1.52 -1.77
C VAL A 225 -5.95 -1.91 -3.10
N ALA A 226 -6.73 -2.21 -4.14
CA ALA A 226 -6.19 -2.56 -5.46
C ALA A 226 -5.50 -1.36 -6.14
N TYR A 227 -5.85 -0.14 -5.76
CA TYR A 227 -5.21 1.08 -6.22
C TYR A 227 -3.93 1.43 -5.43
N GLY A 228 -3.56 0.65 -4.42
CA GLY A 228 -2.32 0.85 -3.66
C GLY A 228 -2.43 1.85 -2.51
N ILE A 229 -3.64 2.10 -1.98
CA ILE A 229 -3.81 2.93 -0.78
C ILE A 229 -3.30 2.15 0.43
N ASP A 230 -2.28 2.70 1.10
CA ASP A 230 -1.69 2.15 2.32
C ASP A 230 -2.35 2.73 3.59
N SER A 231 -1.93 2.26 4.77
CA SER A 231 -2.49 2.73 6.05
C SER A 231 -2.28 4.24 6.28
N ILE A 232 -1.24 4.83 5.72
CA ILE A 232 -0.97 6.28 5.81
C ILE A 232 -1.88 7.06 4.84
N GLY A 233 -2.07 6.54 3.62
CA GLY A 233 -2.98 7.03 2.62
C GLY A 233 -4.43 7.03 3.10
N VAL A 234 -4.84 6.00 3.85
CA VAL A 234 -6.16 5.92 4.50
C VAL A 234 -6.36 7.03 5.53
N VAL A 235 -5.38 7.28 6.40
CA VAL A 235 -5.47 8.35 7.40
C VAL A 235 -5.53 9.73 6.72
N ARG A 236 -4.71 9.95 5.69
CA ARG A 236 -4.73 11.20 4.91
C ARG A 236 -6.04 11.38 4.14
N ALA A 237 -6.59 10.29 3.62
CA ALA A 237 -7.89 10.27 2.93
C ALA A 237 -9.02 10.63 3.90
N ALA A 238 -9.05 10.01 5.08
CA ALA A 238 -10.03 10.29 6.13
C ALA A 238 -9.99 11.77 6.56
N GLN A 239 -8.79 12.34 6.72
CA GLN A 239 -8.65 13.76 7.07
C GLN A 239 -9.22 14.67 5.96
N LYS A 240 -8.77 14.49 4.71
CA LYS A 240 -9.23 15.30 3.58
C LYS A 240 -10.73 15.15 3.32
N LEU A 241 -11.26 13.95 3.50
CA LEU A 241 -12.69 13.68 3.38
C LEU A 241 -13.48 14.35 4.51
N SER A 242 -12.94 14.34 5.74
CA SER A 242 -13.55 15.06 6.86
C SER A 242 -13.59 16.57 6.61
N ASP A 243 -12.51 17.13 6.08
CA ASP A 243 -12.41 18.55 5.73
C ASP A 243 -13.41 18.93 4.62
N PHE A 244 -13.60 18.04 3.63
CA PHE A 244 -14.53 18.26 2.52
C PHE A 244 -16.00 18.15 2.96
N LEU A 245 -16.34 17.19 3.81
CA LEU A 245 -17.72 16.95 4.25
C LEU A 245 -18.14 17.83 5.44
N GLY A 246 -17.17 18.40 6.18
CA GLY A 246 -17.43 19.13 7.41
C GLY A 246 -17.85 18.25 8.60
N VAL A 247 -17.66 16.93 8.49
CA VAL A 247 -17.94 15.94 9.54
C VAL A 247 -16.73 15.03 9.74
N PRO A 248 -16.45 14.59 10.97
CA PRO A 248 -15.34 13.67 11.23
C PRO A 248 -15.62 12.31 10.61
N VAL A 249 -14.71 11.85 9.74
CA VAL A 249 -14.69 10.51 9.16
C VAL A 249 -13.52 9.74 9.76
N GLY A 250 -13.79 8.55 10.30
CA GLY A 250 -12.75 7.71 10.89
C GLY A 250 -11.90 7.02 9.83
N ALA A 251 -10.62 6.84 10.14
CA ALA A 251 -9.73 6.02 9.29
C ALA A 251 -10.23 4.57 9.16
N VAL A 252 -10.92 4.05 10.19
CA VAL A 252 -11.55 2.72 10.14
C VAL A 252 -12.64 2.68 9.07
N ASP A 253 -13.47 3.72 8.98
CA ASP A 253 -14.59 3.76 8.02
C ASP A 253 -14.09 3.76 6.57
N VAL A 254 -13.01 4.49 6.31
CA VAL A 254 -12.31 4.51 5.01
C VAL A 254 -11.67 3.15 4.71
N PHE A 255 -11.10 2.50 5.73
CA PHE A 255 -10.46 1.19 5.59
C PHE A 255 -11.46 0.05 5.34
N THR A 256 -12.65 0.13 5.93
CA THR A 256 -13.68 -0.90 5.79
C THR A 256 -14.44 -0.83 4.47
N ALA A 257 -14.41 0.32 3.78
CA ALA A 257 -15.13 0.48 2.53
C ALA A 257 -14.52 -0.37 1.40
N THR A 258 -15.35 -1.17 0.75
CA THR A 258 -14.89 -2.08 -0.32
C THR A 258 -14.68 -1.38 -1.65
N CYS A 259 -15.31 -0.21 -1.88
CA CYS A 259 -15.14 0.59 -3.10
C CYS A 259 -15.52 2.06 -2.88
N ILE A 260 -15.17 2.91 -3.85
CA ILE A 260 -15.47 4.35 -3.83
C ILE A 260 -16.98 4.61 -3.72
N ALA A 261 -17.82 3.81 -4.39
CA ALA A 261 -19.27 3.98 -4.35
C ALA A 261 -19.86 3.70 -2.96
N GLU A 262 -19.33 2.69 -2.26
CA GLU A 262 -19.74 2.38 -0.88
C GLU A 262 -19.29 3.48 0.08
N LEU A 263 -18.03 3.94 -0.04
CA LEU A 263 -17.51 5.03 0.76
C LEU A 263 -18.29 6.34 0.55
N ALA A 264 -18.69 6.64 -0.69
CA ALA A 264 -19.50 7.81 -1.01
C ALA A 264 -20.91 7.73 -0.41
N SER A 265 -21.54 6.55 -0.47
CA SER A 265 -22.87 6.31 0.12
C SER A 265 -22.83 6.43 1.64
N PHE A 266 -21.82 5.84 2.28
CA PHE A 266 -21.59 5.96 3.72
C PHE A 266 -21.32 7.41 4.16
N SER A 267 -20.53 8.15 3.36
CA SER A 267 -20.23 9.57 3.60
C SER A 267 -21.47 10.45 3.49
N GLU A 268 -22.34 10.18 2.52
CA GLU A 268 -23.63 10.86 2.38
C GLU A 268 -24.54 10.58 3.59
N ASP A 269 -24.60 9.33 4.06
CA ASP A 269 -25.34 8.96 5.27
C ASP A 269 -24.80 9.63 6.54
N LEU A 270 -23.48 9.76 6.67
CA LEU A 270 -22.85 10.49 7.78
C LEU A 270 -23.22 11.98 7.78
N VAL A 271 -23.23 12.62 6.61
CA VAL A 271 -23.66 14.02 6.45
C VAL A 271 -25.15 14.19 6.75
N MET A 272 -25.98 13.21 6.39
CA MET A 272 -27.42 13.23 6.72
C MET A 272 -27.67 13.06 8.21
N LYS A 273 -26.90 12.23 8.91
CA LYS A 273 -27.02 11.98 10.35
C LYS A 273 -26.45 13.09 11.23
N SER A 274 -25.47 13.84 10.73
CA SER A 274 -24.84 14.95 11.46
C SER A 274 -25.61 16.27 11.37
N GLN A 275 -26.56 16.39 10.45
CA GLN A 275 -27.48 17.52 10.42
C GLN A 275 -28.42 17.43 11.62
N PRO A 276 -28.55 18.49 12.44
CA PRO A 276 -29.42 18.46 13.60
C PRO A 276 -30.87 18.22 13.15
N GLN A 277 -31.40 17.04 13.47
CA GLN A 277 -32.84 16.84 13.52
C GLN A 277 -33.39 17.88 14.50
N GLN A 278 -34.22 18.80 14.02
CA GLN A 278 -35.10 19.59 14.88
C GLN A 278 -36.09 18.64 15.54
N VAL A 279 -35.68 17.97 16.62
CA VAL A 279 -36.58 17.23 17.49
C VAL A 279 -37.11 18.23 18.51
N THR A 280 -38.38 18.59 18.32
CA THR A 280 -39.20 19.26 19.32
C THR A 280 -39.21 18.39 20.57
N THR A 281 -38.62 18.90 21.66
CA THR A 281 -38.69 18.27 22.97
C THR A 281 -40.14 18.24 23.44
N PRO A 282 -40.54 17.18 24.16
CA PRO A 282 -41.21 17.44 25.42
C PRO A 282 -40.39 16.85 26.57
N SER A 283 -40.17 17.74 27.53
CA SER A 283 -39.64 17.50 28.86
C SER A 283 -40.23 16.27 29.53
N TYR A 284 -39.39 15.39 30.08
CA TYR A 284 -39.66 14.74 31.37
C TYR A 284 -38.33 14.48 32.11
N LEU A 285 -38.34 14.91 33.37
CA LEU A 285 -37.34 14.68 34.41
C LEU A 285 -37.34 13.20 34.82
N HIS A 286 -36.15 12.60 35.01
CA HIS A 286 -35.88 11.84 36.23
C HIS A 286 -34.38 11.70 36.49
N GLU A 287 -34.09 11.63 37.78
CA GLU A 287 -32.82 11.86 38.46
C GLU A 287 -31.75 10.76 38.31
N SER A 288 -30.56 11.17 38.73
CA SER A 288 -29.28 10.48 38.96
C SER A 288 -29.34 9.09 39.56
N GLU A 289 -28.35 8.25 39.19
CA GLU A 289 -27.49 7.61 40.19
C GLU A 289 -26.12 7.26 39.58
N THR A 290 -25.09 7.73 40.28
CA THR A 290 -23.67 7.46 40.11
C THR A 290 -23.35 6.07 40.61
N ASP A 291 -22.51 5.31 39.91
CA ASP A 291 -21.59 4.41 40.62
C ASP A 291 -20.28 4.22 39.85
N SER A 292 -19.21 4.70 40.49
CA SER A 292 -17.82 4.59 40.10
C SER A 292 -17.25 3.36 40.78
N VAL A 293 -16.63 2.45 40.04
CA VAL A 293 -15.80 1.40 40.64
C VAL A 293 -14.42 1.41 39.99
N ASP A 294 -13.47 1.96 40.75
CA ASP A 294 -12.03 1.86 40.53
C ASP A 294 -11.59 0.39 40.60
N LEU A 295 -10.91 -0.08 39.55
CA LEU A 295 -10.17 -1.34 39.56
C LEU A 295 -8.68 -1.05 39.45
N VAL A 296 -8.10 -0.81 40.62
CA VAL A 296 -6.66 -0.88 40.88
C VAL A 296 -6.19 -2.30 40.57
N THR A 297 -5.24 -2.45 39.63
CA THR A 297 -4.42 -3.67 39.56
C THR A 297 -2.96 -3.28 39.55
N GLU A 298 -2.27 -3.66 40.63
CA GLU A 298 -0.86 -3.43 40.87
C GLU A 298 0.06 -4.17 39.89
N VAL A 299 1.22 -3.55 39.71
CA VAL A 299 2.35 -3.89 38.85
C VAL A 299 3.07 -5.16 39.32
N SER A 300 3.30 -6.12 38.41
CA SER A 300 4.36 -7.11 38.58
C SER A 300 5.63 -6.68 37.84
N ARG A 301 6.64 -6.24 38.61
CA ARG A 301 8.01 -6.01 38.15
C ARG A 301 8.72 -7.34 37.96
N SER A 302 9.04 -7.74 36.73
CA SER A 302 10.29 -8.48 36.48
C SER A 302 10.71 -8.47 35.00
N ARG A 303 12.03 -8.24 34.80
CA ARG A 303 12.84 -8.46 33.59
C ARG A 303 12.84 -7.34 32.54
N GLN A 304 13.48 -6.23 32.91
CA GLN A 304 14.31 -5.46 31.96
C GLN A 304 15.36 -6.40 31.35
N LEU A 305 15.34 -6.56 30.03
CA LEU A 305 16.53 -6.93 29.27
C LEU A 305 16.60 -6.06 28.02
N ALA A 306 17.73 -5.40 27.91
CA ALA A 306 18.01 -4.28 27.03
C ALA A 306 17.91 -4.64 25.54
N ILE A 307 17.37 -3.68 24.78
CA ILE A 307 17.53 -3.61 23.33
C ILE A 307 18.97 -3.18 23.07
N CYS A 308 19.78 -4.06 22.47
CA CYS A 308 21.05 -3.66 21.87
C CYS A 308 20.90 -3.72 20.34
N LEU A 309 20.84 -2.53 19.73
CA LEU A 309 21.10 -2.30 18.32
C LEU A 309 22.61 -2.44 18.06
N PHE A 310 22.98 -3.18 17.02
CA PHE A 310 24.27 -3.11 16.35
C PHE A 310 24.05 -3.23 14.85
#